data_AF-A0A7X9J6S5-F1
#
_entry.id   AF-A0A7X9J6S5-F1
#
_cell.length_a   1.000
_cell.length_b   1.000
_cell.length_c   1.000
_cell.angle_alpha   90.00
_cell.angle_beta   90.00
_cell.angle_gamma   90.00
#
_symmetry.space_group_name_H-M   'P 1'
#
loop_
_entity.id
_entity.type
_entity.pdbx_description
1 polymer ?
#
loop_
_entity_poly.entity_id
_entity_poly.type
_entity_poly.pdbx_seq_one_letter_code
_entity_poly.pdbx_strand_id
1 'polypeptide(L)'
;MKKLSHITLSLLLALSLILVTTTAVLAYRSPSNPIVWQDPEGTTDPALVPYSAEVVDTWQLPAGIETTGKQLTVPTGFPADQIQFGGKALKVGDLAEGKTVTVCFDFPVYRYDWSGSVYMWDGSEWVKQATTITSTDGSTQACAKVSANGYYALLIQFWGTPEPPVVYYD
;
A
#
# COMPACT_ATOMS: atom_id res chain seq x y z
N MET A 1 5.71 42.12 -54.34
CA MET A 1 6.53 40.94 -53.97
C MET A 1 7.22 41.08 -52.60
N LYS A 2 7.77 42.25 -52.21
CA LYS A 2 8.45 42.43 -50.90
C LYS A 2 7.59 42.15 -49.67
N LYS A 3 6.33 42.59 -49.63
CA LYS A 3 5.42 42.39 -48.48
C LYS A 3 5.05 40.91 -48.22
N LEU A 4 4.93 40.10 -49.29
CA LEU A 4 4.61 38.68 -49.18
C LEU A 4 5.78 37.87 -48.60
N SER A 5 7.01 38.25 -48.97
CA SER A 5 8.26 37.66 -48.47
C SER A 5 8.47 37.90 -46.96
N HIS A 6 8.07 39.05 -46.43
CA HIS A 6 8.20 39.33 -45.00
C HIS A 6 7.20 38.54 -44.15
N ILE A 7 5.97 38.33 -44.64
CA ILE A 7 4.95 37.55 -43.92
C ILE A 7 5.37 36.08 -43.84
N THR A 8 5.86 35.49 -44.94
CA THR A 8 6.33 34.10 -44.95
C THR A 8 7.54 33.90 -44.04
N LEU A 9 8.46 34.86 -43.99
CA LEU A 9 9.65 34.78 -43.14
C LEU A 9 9.27 34.86 -41.65
N SER A 10 8.36 35.75 -41.27
CA SER A 10 7.87 35.86 -39.89
C SER A 10 7.09 34.62 -39.45
N LEU A 11 6.30 34.02 -40.34
CA LEU A 11 5.56 32.79 -40.02
C LEU A 11 6.51 31.60 -39.80
N LEU A 12 7.53 31.46 -40.64
CA LEU A 12 8.56 30.43 -40.50
C LEU A 12 9.37 30.60 -39.20
N LEU A 13 9.68 31.84 -38.83
CA LEU A 13 10.41 32.14 -37.59
C LEU A 13 9.55 31.89 -36.34
N ALA A 14 8.25 32.21 -36.39
CA ALA A 14 7.34 31.90 -35.30
C ALA A 14 7.14 30.38 -35.15
N LEU A 15 7.01 29.67 -36.27
CA LEU A 15 6.84 28.22 -36.26
C LEU A 15 8.10 27.50 -35.75
N SER A 16 9.29 27.94 -36.15
CA SER A 16 10.55 27.36 -35.63
C SER A 16 10.70 27.59 -34.12
N LEU A 17 10.27 28.75 -33.59
CA LEU A 17 10.29 29.03 -32.17
C LEU A 17 9.34 28.12 -31.36
N ILE A 18 8.17 27.79 -31.92
CA ILE A 18 7.19 26.90 -31.29
C ILE A 18 7.67 25.43 -31.30
N LEU A 19 8.37 24.99 -32.36
CA LEU A 19 8.92 23.64 -32.40
C LEU A 19 10.11 23.44 -31.46
N VAL A 20 10.86 24.49 -31.11
CA VAL A 20 12.00 24.39 -30.18
C VAL A 20 11.55 24.26 -28.71
N THR A 21 10.38 24.77 -28.35
CA THR A 21 9.90 24.76 -26.95
C THR A 21 9.10 23.51 -26.58
N THR A 22 8.67 22.71 -27.55
CA THR A 22 7.92 21.47 -27.32
C THR A 22 8.86 20.27 -27.25
N THR A 23 9.73 20.25 -26.24
CA THR A 23 10.31 18.97 -25.83
C THR A 23 9.18 18.12 -25.25
N ALA A 24 8.88 17.00 -25.91
CA ALA A 24 7.99 16.00 -25.33
C ALA A 24 8.71 15.46 -24.09
N VAL A 25 8.32 15.95 -22.91
CA VAL A 25 8.65 15.29 -21.65
C VAL A 25 7.82 14.02 -21.63
N LEU A 26 8.36 12.94 -22.19
CA LEU A 26 7.88 11.62 -21.89
C LEU A 26 8.10 11.44 -20.39
N ALA A 27 7.01 11.45 -19.61
CA ALA A 27 7.04 11.04 -18.22
C ALA A 27 7.42 9.54 -18.20
N TYR A 28 8.72 9.28 -18.16
CA TYR A 28 9.25 7.95 -17.90
C TYR A 28 8.95 7.64 -16.43
N ARG A 29 8.03 6.71 -16.15
CA ARG A 29 7.99 6.06 -14.84
C ARG A 29 9.34 5.37 -14.68
N SER A 30 10.21 5.94 -13.86
CA SER A 30 11.46 5.26 -13.53
C SER A 30 11.12 3.98 -12.76
N PRO A 31 11.47 2.77 -13.27
CA PRO A 31 11.32 1.53 -12.52
C PRO A 31 12.35 1.43 -11.37
N SER A 32 13.14 2.48 -11.11
CA SER A 32 14.37 2.43 -10.32
C SER A 32 14.19 2.45 -8.80
N ASN A 33 12.97 2.57 -8.28
CA ASN A 33 12.69 2.36 -6.86
C ASN A 33 11.52 1.37 -6.75
N PRO A 34 11.77 0.05 -6.72
CA PRO A 34 10.72 -0.90 -6.38
C PRO A 34 10.10 -0.50 -5.04
N ILE A 35 8.78 -0.65 -4.93
CA ILE A 35 8.11 -0.51 -3.64
C ILE A 35 8.62 -1.66 -2.76
N VAL A 36 9.46 -1.33 -1.77
CA VAL A 36 10.01 -2.29 -0.83
C VAL A 36 9.20 -2.21 0.46
N TRP A 37 8.45 -3.27 0.74
CA TRP A 37 7.76 -3.45 2.02
C TRP A 37 8.79 -3.78 3.08
N GLN A 38 8.85 -2.97 4.14
CA GLN A 38 9.65 -3.30 5.32
C GLN A 38 8.98 -4.39 6.15
N ASP A 39 9.77 -5.11 6.94
CA ASP A 39 9.26 -6.10 7.87
C ASP A 39 8.38 -5.42 8.95
N PRO A 40 7.30 -6.09 9.40
CA PRO A 40 6.49 -5.57 10.48
C PRO A 40 7.23 -5.61 11.81
N GLU A 41 6.86 -4.73 12.72
CA GLU A 41 7.51 -4.61 14.02
C GLU A 41 6.51 -4.40 15.16
N GLY A 42 6.87 -4.88 16.35
CA GLY A 42 6.27 -4.42 17.59
C GLY A 42 7.06 -3.20 18.07
N THR A 43 6.39 -2.07 18.28
CA THR A 43 7.05 -0.79 18.62
C THR A 43 7.05 -0.48 20.12
N THR A 44 6.44 -1.32 20.94
CA THR A 44 6.48 -1.18 22.40
C THR A 44 7.80 -1.72 22.91
N ASP A 45 8.44 -1.02 23.84
CA ASP A 45 9.70 -1.49 24.43
C ASP A 45 9.48 -2.83 25.17
N PRO A 46 10.12 -3.94 24.73
CA PRO A 46 10.01 -5.23 25.38
C PRO A 46 10.50 -5.22 26.84
N ALA A 47 11.36 -4.27 27.22
CA ALA A 47 11.81 -4.09 28.60
C ALA A 47 10.72 -3.53 29.51
N LEU A 48 9.75 -2.80 28.96
CA LEU A 48 8.61 -2.24 29.69
C LEU A 48 7.39 -3.15 29.68
N VAL A 49 7.18 -3.85 28.56
CA VAL A 49 6.12 -4.83 28.38
C VAL A 49 6.76 -6.06 27.76
N PRO A 50 7.03 -7.13 28.52
CA PRO A 50 7.60 -8.34 27.94
C PRO A 50 6.66 -8.97 26.89
N TYR A 51 7.18 -9.20 25.70
CA TYR A 51 6.56 -9.99 24.61
C TYR A 51 7.67 -10.51 23.68
N SER A 52 7.35 -11.52 22.87
CA SER A 52 8.15 -11.96 21.74
C SER A 52 7.47 -11.57 20.42
N ALA A 53 8.28 -11.23 19.41
CA ALA A 53 7.81 -10.92 18.07
C ALA A 53 8.66 -11.68 17.05
N GLU A 54 7.99 -12.37 16.15
CA GLU A 54 8.59 -13.16 15.08
C GLU A 54 7.97 -12.73 13.75
N VAL A 55 8.81 -12.32 12.80
CA VAL A 55 8.37 -11.99 11.44
C VAL A 55 8.19 -13.30 10.67
N VAL A 56 7.03 -13.47 10.05
CA VAL A 56 6.64 -14.72 9.37
C VAL A 56 6.27 -14.40 7.93
N ASP A 57 6.86 -15.12 6.99
CA ASP A 57 6.42 -15.06 5.60
C ASP A 57 4.96 -15.54 5.49
N THR A 58 4.12 -14.83 4.75
CA THR A 58 2.68 -15.11 4.71
C THR A 58 2.34 -16.47 4.13
N TRP A 59 3.16 -17.01 3.23
CA TRP A 59 3.05 -18.38 2.72
C TRP A 59 3.45 -19.47 3.72
N GLN A 60 4.05 -19.10 4.86
CA GLN A 60 4.40 -19.98 5.97
C GLN A 60 3.41 -19.90 7.14
N LEU A 61 2.35 -19.07 7.02
CA LEU A 61 1.32 -19.01 8.05
C LEU A 61 0.66 -20.39 8.23
N PRO A 62 0.47 -20.85 9.48
CA PRO A 62 -0.08 -22.18 9.73
C PRO A 62 -1.58 -22.29 9.38
N ALA A 63 -2.28 -21.16 9.30
CA ALA A 63 -3.70 -21.07 9.02
C ALA A 63 -4.04 -19.67 8.49
N GLY A 64 -5.30 -19.46 8.07
CA GLY A 64 -5.78 -18.18 7.57
C GLY A 64 -5.36 -17.85 6.14
N ILE A 65 -4.83 -18.83 5.40
CA ILE A 65 -4.39 -18.68 4.02
C ILE A 65 -5.16 -19.59 3.07
N GLU A 66 -5.29 -19.15 1.83
CA GLU A 66 -5.75 -19.95 0.71
C GLU A 66 -4.86 -19.68 -0.52
N THR A 67 -4.83 -20.65 -1.43
CA THR A 67 -4.09 -20.50 -2.70
C THR A 67 -5.07 -20.29 -3.83
N THR A 68 -4.95 -19.16 -4.53
CA THR A 68 -5.78 -18.88 -5.71
C THR A 68 -5.38 -19.78 -6.88
N GLY A 69 -6.22 -19.85 -7.91
CA GLY A 69 -5.90 -20.57 -9.15
C GLY A 69 -4.62 -20.07 -9.87
N LYS A 70 -4.08 -18.91 -9.46
CA LYS A 70 -2.82 -18.33 -9.97
C LYS A 70 -1.62 -18.60 -9.05
N GLN A 71 -1.73 -19.53 -8.10
CA GLN A 71 -0.70 -19.86 -7.11
C GLN A 71 -0.33 -18.69 -6.18
N LEU A 72 -1.23 -17.72 -6.00
CA LEU A 72 -1.03 -16.63 -5.04
C LEU A 72 -1.56 -17.06 -3.67
N THR A 73 -0.75 -16.84 -2.63
CA THR A 73 -1.20 -16.98 -1.24
C THR A 73 -1.98 -15.73 -0.86
N VAL A 74 -3.25 -15.89 -0.50
CA VAL A 74 -4.14 -14.80 -0.08
C VAL A 74 -4.81 -15.12 1.27
N PRO A 75 -5.31 -14.12 2.00
CA PRO A 75 -6.06 -14.35 3.22
C PRO A 75 -7.38 -15.07 2.91
N THR A 76 -7.71 -16.10 3.68
CA THR A 76 -9.00 -16.78 3.54
C THR A 76 -10.16 -15.98 4.15
N GLY A 77 -11.39 -16.31 3.77
CA GLY A 77 -12.60 -15.68 4.31
C GLY A 77 -13.04 -14.39 3.58
N PHE A 78 -12.35 -14.03 2.49
CA PHE A 78 -12.69 -12.88 1.66
C PHE A 78 -13.02 -13.30 0.23
N PRO A 79 -13.81 -12.51 -0.53
CA PRO A 79 -14.02 -12.79 -1.93
C PRO A 79 -12.70 -12.79 -2.71
N ALA A 80 -12.59 -13.70 -3.68
CA ALA A 80 -11.39 -13.83 -4.50
C ALA A 80 -10.99 -12.49 -5.15
N ASP A 81 -9.69 -12.24 -5.21
CA ASP A 81 -9.06 -11.07 -5.83
C ASP A 81 -9.40 -9.70 -5.20
N GLN A 82 -10.10 -9.65 -4.06
CA GLN A 82 -10.42 -8.37 -3.38
C GLN A 82 -9.39 -7.95 -2.32
N ILE A 83 -8.85 -8.93 -1.59
CA ILE A 83 -7.92 -8.69 -0.47
C ILE A 83 -6.63 -9.47 -0.66
N GLN A 84 -5.52 -8.86 -0.25
CA GLN A 84 -4.18 -9.45 -0.28
C GLN A 84 -3.44 -9.16 1.02
N PHE A 85 -2.39 -9.93 1.28
CA PHE A 85 -1.43 -9.58 2.33
C PHE A 85 -0.56 -8.39 1.88
N GLY A 86 -0.43 -7.39 2.75
CA GLY A 86 0.53 -6.30 2.62
C GLY A 86 1.83 -6.66 3.32
N GLY A 87 2.76 -7.29 2.60
CA GLY A 87 4.05 -7.72 3.14
C GLY A 87 3.99 -8.99 3.98
N LYS A 88 4.85 -9.07 5.00
CA LYS A 88 4.95 -10.23 5.91
C LYS A 88 3.97 -10.11 7.08
N ALA A 89 3.73 -11.23 7.77
CA ALA A 89 2.98 -11.27 9.01
C ALA A 89 3.91 -11.09 10.23
N LEU A 90 3.32 -10.74 11.37
CA LEU A 90 4.00 -10.66 12.66
C LEU A 90 3.29 -11.60 13.64
N LYS A 91 4.02 -12.55 14.20
CA LYS A 91 3.55 -13.39 15.30
C LYS A 91 3.97 -12.74 16.62
N VAL A 92 2.99 -12.40 17.45
CA VAL A 92 3.19 -11.91 18.81
C VAL A 92 3.00 -13.09 19.76
N GLY A 93 4.00 -13.33 20.61
CA GLY A 93 3.99 -14.35 21.65
C GLY A 93 4.36 -13.77 23.01
N ASP A 94 4.19 -14.58 24.06
CA ASP A 94 4.58 -14.27 25.44
C ASP A 94 4.07 -12.93 26.01
N LEU A 95 3.08 -12.32 25.37
CA LEU A 95 2.42 -11.11 25.88
C LEU A 95 1.57 -11.49 27.08
N ALA A 96 1.90 -10.92 28.23
CA ALA A 96 1.16 -11.14 29.46
C ALA A 96 -0.28 -10.61 29.39
N GLU A 97 -1.21 -11.28 30.07
CA GLU A 97 -2.61 -10.88 30.14
C GLU A 97 -2.77 -9.43 30.65
N GLY A 98 -3.68 -8.69 30.02
CA GLY A 98 -3.93 -7.27 30.35
C GLY A 98 -2.84 -6.30 29.89
N LYS A 99 -1.79 -6.79 29.20
CA LYS A 99 -0.81 -5.93 28.53
C LYS A 99 -1.18 -5.69 27.07
N THR A 100 -0.66 -4.60 26.53
CA THR A 100 -0.88 -4.21 25.14
C THR A 100 0.46 -3.88 24.49
N VAL A 101 0.62 -4.29 23.23
CA VAL A 101 1.72 -3.91 22.36
C VAL A 101 1.17 -3.19 21.13
N THR A 102 1.90 -2.24 20.59
CA THR A 102 1.60 -1.67 19.27
C THR A 102 2.34 -2.45 18.21
N VAL A 103 1.63 -3.01 17.24
CA VAL A 103 2.20 -3.63 16.03
C VAL A 103 2.05 -2.68 14.85
N CYS A 104 3.09 -2.54 14.04
CA CYS A 104 3.12 -1.66 12.88
C CYS A 104 3.57 -2.41 11.64
N PHE A 105 2.90 -2.13 10.53
CA PHE A 105 3.19 -2.68 9.21
C PHE A 105 3.49 -1.53 8.27
N ASP A 106 4.56 -1.66 7.48
CA ASP A 106 4.80 -0.74 6.38
C ASP A 106 3.64 -0.81 5.38
N PHE A 107 3.23 0.35 4.85
CA PHE A 107 2.11 0.47 3.92
C PHE A 107 2.39 1.52 2.83
N PRO A 108 3.41 1.30 1.98
CA PRO A 108 3.89 2.28 1.01
C PRO A 108 2.88 2.55 -0.13
N VAL A 109 1.88 1.68 -0.31
CA VAL A 109 0.89 1.80 -1.39
C VAL A 109 -0.38 2.56 -1.01
N TYR A 110 -0.52 3.03 0.24
CA TYR A 110 -1.74 3.71 0.74
C TYR A 110 -2.21 4.89 -0.15
N ARG A 111 -1.28 5.59 -0.81
CA ARG A 111 -1.59 6.76 -1.66
C ARG A 111 -2.02 6.43 -3.10
N TYR A 112 -2.17 5.15 -3.45
CA TYR A 112 -2.51 4.70 -4.81
C TYR A 112 -3.86 3.99 -4.87
N ASP A 113 -4.88 4.55 -4.23
CA ASP A 113 -6.23 3.95 -4.14
C ASP A 113 -6.25 2.56 -3.48
N TRP A 114 -5.27 2.33 -2.59
CA TRP A 114 -5.25 1.17 -1.70
C TRP A 114 -5.70 1.58 -0.31
N SER A 115 -6.46 0.71 0.33
CA SER A 115 -6.77 0.80 1.75
C SER A 115 -6.21 -0.44 2.45
N GLY A 116 -5.93 -0.30 3.74
CA GLY A 116 -5.30 -1.36 4.51
C GLY A 116 -5.68 -1.28 5.98
N SER A 117 -5.74 -2.42 6.63
CA SER A 117 -5.93 -2.50 8.09
C SER A 117 -5.16 -3.68 8.64
N VAL A 118 -4.75 -3.59 9.91
CA VAL A 118 -4.18 -4.72 10.63
C VAL A 118 -5.31 -5.69 10.99
N TYR A 119 -5.08 -6.97 10.78
CA TYR A 119 -5.97 -8.05 11.17
C TYR A 119 -5.22 -9.04 12.06
N MET A 120 -5.96 -9.70 12.96
CA MET A 120 -5.50 -10.82 13.76
C MET A 120 -6.18 -12.09 13.27
N TRP A 121 -5.45 -13.19 13.14
CA TRP A 121 -6.07 -14.50 12.98
C TRP A 121 -6.55 -15.02 14.34
N ASP A 122 -7.85 -15.24 14.51
CA ASP A 122 -8.44 -15.71 15.77
C ASP A 122 -8.53 -17.25 15.91
N GLY A 123 -8.09 -17.97 14.87
CA GLY A 123 -8.23 -19.42 14.75
C GLY A 123 -9.28 -19.84 13.70
N SER A 124 -10.17 -18.94 13.32
CA SER A 124 -11.27 -19.17 12.38
C SER A 124 -11.37 -18.13 11.27
N GLU A 125 -11.14 -16.85 11.59
CA GLU A 125 -11.22 -15.75 10.65
C GLU A 125 -10.17 -14.66 10.94
N TRP A 126 -9.99 -13.78 9.95
CA TRP A 126 -9.21 -12.57 10.12
C TRP A 126 -10.08 -11.48 10.74
N VAL A 127 -9.81 -11.15 12.00
CA VAL A 127 -10.52 -10.12 12.76
C VAL A 127 -9.81 -8.78 12.64
N LYS A 128 -10.52 -7.80 12.10
CA LYS A 128 -10.00 -6.44 11.89
C LYS A 128 -9.65 -5.76 13.23
N GLN A 129 -8.44 -5.24 13.34
CA GLN A 129 -7.97 -4.45 14.48
C GLN A 129 -8.18 -2.96 14.24
N ALA A 130 -8.40 -2.21 15.32
CA ALA A 130 -8.46 -0.75 15.26
C ALA A 130 -7.10 -0.20 14.77
N THR A 131 -7.07 0.21 13.51
CA THR A 131 -5.83 0.57 12.81
C THR A 131 -5.74 2.09 12.64
N THR A 132 -4.58 2.64 12.97
CA THR A 132 -4.19 4.02 12.66
C THR A 132 -3.19 4.01 11.53
N ILE A 133 -3.42 4.82 10.50
CA ILE A 133 -2.47 5.02 9.40
C ILE A 133 -1.71 6.32 9.65
N THR A 134 -0.38 6.22 9.73
CA THR A 134 0.52 7.36 9.93
C THR A 134 1.41 7.50 8.71
N SER A 135 1.44 8.68 8.11
CA SER A 135 2.36 9.01 7.02
C SER A 135 3.36 10.07 7.46
N THR A 136 4.65 9.79 7.31
CA THR A 136 5.76 10.74 7.45
C THR A 136 6.44 10.95 6.10
N ASP A 137 7.46 11.81 6.03
CA ASP A 137 8.21 12.07 4.79
C ASP A 137 8.90 10.78 4.29
N GLY A 138 8.22 10.09 3.37
CA GLY A 138 8.73 8.89 2.69
C GLY A 138 8.32 7.55 3.30
N SER A 139 7.56 7.52 4.39
CA SER A 139 7.06 6.27 4.99
C SER A 139 5.58 6.37 5.35
N THR A 140 4.84 5.28 5.19
CA THR A 140 3.46 5.18 5.67
C THR A 140 3.32 3.86 6.39
N GLN A 141 2.80 3.88 7.61
CA GLN A 141 2.62 2.69 8.43
C GLN A 141 1.15 2.53 8.84
N ALA A 142 0.69 1.29 8.89
CA ALA A 142 -0.57 0.88 9.49
C ALA A 142 -0.27 0.23 10.85
N CYS A 143 -0.68 0.87 11.94
CA CYS A 143 -0.40 0.42 13.30
C CYS A 143 -1.68 0.09 14.07
N ALA A 144 -1.63 -0.93 14.92
CA ALA A 144 -2.72 -1.30 15.81
C ALA A 144 -2.19 -1.60 17.22
N LYS A 145 -2.96 -1.21 18.25
CA LYS A 145 -2.72 -1.67 19.62
C LYS A 145 -3.42 -3.01 19.82
N VAL A 146 -2.68 -4.02 20.25
CA VAL A 146 -3.15 -5.40 20.37
C VAL A 146 -2.84 -5.95 21.76
N SER A 147 -3.69 -6.83 22.25
CA SER A 147 -3.61 -7.40 23.61
C SER A 147 -3.60 -8.92 23.64
N ALA A 148 -3.47 -9.56 22.48
CA ALA A 148 -3.53 -11.01 22.34
C ALA A 148 -2.25 -11.55 21.70
N ASN A 149 -1.87 -12.76 22.12
CA ASN A 149 -0.88 -13.55 21.38
C ASN A 149 -1.53 -14.10 20.12
N GLY A 150 -0.80 -14.13 19.00
CA GLY A 150 -1.34 -14.61 17.74
C GLY A 150 -0.60 -14.06 16.52
N TYR A 151 -1.17 -14.35 15.35
CA TYR A 151 -0.66 -13.88 14.07
C TYR A 151 -1.40 -12.62 13.64
N TYR A 152 -0.64 -11.60 13.28
CA TYR A 152 -1.12 -10.33 12.79
C TYR A 152 -0.62 -10.10 11.37
N ALA A 153 -1.47 -9.54 10.52
CA ALA A 153 -1.11 -9.19 9.16
C ALA A 153 -1.78 -7.89 8.74
N LEU A 154 -1.10 -7.13 7.88
CA LEU A 154 -1.75 -6.05 7.13
C LEU A 154 -2.51 -6.68 5.96
N LEU A 155 -3.83 -6.51 5.92
CA LEU A 155 -4.63 -6.88 4.75
C LEU A 155 -4.96 -5.63 3.97
N ILE A 156 -4.71 -5.68 2.67
CA ILE A 156 -4.86 -4.56 1.74
C ILE A 156 -5.90 -4.87 0.67
N GLN A 157 -6.66 -3.86 0.27
CA GLN A 157 -7.61 -3.93 -0.84
C GLN A 157 -7.49 -2.68 -1.70
N PHE A 158 -7.66 -2.86 -3.01
CA PHE A 158 -7.78 -1.76 -3.95
C PHE A 158 -9.25 -1.31 -3.97
N TRP A 159 -9.50 -0.03 -3.68
CA TRP A 159 -10.86 0.53 -3.66
C TRP A 159 -11.19 1.35 -4.92
N GLY A 160 -10.22 1.50 -5.84
CA GLY A 160 -10.40 2.17 -7.13
C GLY A 160 -10.24 3.68 -7.09
N THR A 161 -9.98 4.28 -8.25
CA THR A 161 -10.25 5.71 -8.45
C THR A 161 -11.77 5.92 -8.31
N PRO A 162 -12.25 6.90 -7.53
CA PRO A 162 -13.69 7.16 -7.43
C PRO A 162 -14.30 7.29 -8.83
N GLU A 163 -15.32 6.49 -9.15
CA GLU A 163 -16.05 6.70 -10.41
C GLU A 163 -16.61 8.12 -10.39
N PRO A 164 -16.37 8.93 -11.45
CA PRO A 164 -17.02 10.23 -11.54
C PRO A 164 -18.53 10.02 -11.54
N PRO A 165 -19.31 10.88 -10.85
CA PRO A 165 -20.76 10.73 -10.81
C PRO A 165 -21.31 10.69 -12.23
N VAL A 166 -22.21 9.73 -12.49
CA VAL A 166 -22.94 9.65 -13.75
C VAL A 166 -23.79 10.92 -13.87
N VAL A 167 -23.35 11.86 -14.70
CA VAL A 167 -24.13 13.04 -15.04
C VAL A 167 -25.16 12.59 -16.08
N TYR A 168 -26.40 12.37 -15.65
CA TYR A 168 -27.52 12.25 -16.57
C TYR A 168 -27.79 13.64 -17.14
N TYR A 169 -27.66 13.78 -18.46
CA TYR A 169 -28.20 14.93 -19.17
C TYR A 169 -29.66 14.60 -19.48
N ASP A 170 -30.58 15.24 -18.75
CA ASP A 170 -32.02 15.27 -19.06
C ASP A 170 -32.31 16.11 -20.31
#